data_AF-A0A6G7GSP6-F1
#
_entry.id   AF-A0A6G7GSP6-F1
#
_cell.length_a   1.000
_cell.length_b   1.000
_cell.length_c   1.000
_cell.angle_alpha   90.00
_cell.angle_beta   90.00
_cell.angle_gamma   90.00
#
_symmetry.space_group_name_H-M   'P 1'
#
loop_
_entity.id
_entity.type
_entity.pdbx_description
1 polymer ?
#
loop_
_entity_poly.entity_id
_entity_poly.type
_entity_poly.pdbx_seq_one_letter_code
_entity_poly.pdbx_strand_id
1 'polypeptide(L)'
;MSAILKENVLQEKSRKNGSKGKVEKIMDTIIKKPTTKTVVKEVTEKEQDSVPKSTVIRKYIFSNEILIEGENIDDLNDLRAIIDKEFKPSNEIESFFADRIVSSIWRMKRCLNIEKQIIEHASSGIQEYEQGFFTSKKRTKNELQQLKALKIIEEKDKMSEIMKYESSLERQFYLALRELRNAKRIDTKQTTKTQKKTK
;
A
#
# COMPACT_ATOMS: atom_id res chain seq x y z
N MET A 1 40.99 38.96 -42.40
CA MET A 1 39.95 39.18 -43.42
C MET A 1 38.63 38.73 -42.83
N SER A 2 37.84 39.67 -42.30
CA SER A 2 36.69 39.37 -41.44
C SER A 2 35.43 39.97 -42.06
N ALA A 3 34.51 39.14 -42.56
CA ALA A 3 33.22 39.53 -43.10
C ALA A 3 32.13 38.62 -42.48
N ILE A 4 31.29 39.16 -41.60
CA ILE A 4 29.88 39.56 -41.84
C ILE A 4 28.91 38.37 -41.84
N LEU A 5 28.00 38.33 -40.86
CA LEU A 5 26.62 37.89 -41.05
C LEU A 5 25.69 38.89 -40.38
N LYS A 6 24.88 39.54 -41.22
CA LYS A 6 23.92 40.61 -40.92
C LYS A 6 22.60 40.02 -40.43
N GLU A 7 22.02 40.72 -39.46
CA GLU A 7 20.60 40.74 -39.14
C GLU A 7 19.77 41.14 -40.37
N ASN A 8 18.57 40.56 -40.51
CA ASN A 8 17.53 41.10 -41.38
C ASN A 8 16.16 40.99 -40.68
N VAL A 9 15.72 42.16 -40.24
CA VAL A 9 14.35 42.56 -39.97
C VAL A 9 13.59 42.65 -41.29
N LEU A 10 12.34 42.19 -41.35
CA LEU A 10 11.33 42.74 -42.27
C LEU A 10 9.91 42.46 -41.75
N GLN A 11 9.23 43.55 -41.39
CA GLN A 11 7.79 43.65 -41.16
C GLN A 11 7.03 43.76 -42.49
N GLU A 12 5.81 43.19 -42.47
CA GLU A 12 4.56 43.63 -43.11
C GLU A 12 4.48 43.97 -44.61
N LYS A 13 3.60 43.25 -45.31
CA LYS A 13 2.46 43.87 -46.03
C LYS A 13 1.35 42.87 -46.39
N SER A 14 0.14 43.26 -46.05
CA SER A 14 -1.14 42.60 -46.29
C SER A 14 -1.55 42.46 -47.76
N ARG A 15 -2.19 41.34 -48.12
CA ARG A 15 -3.30 41.29 -49.11
C ARG A 15 -4.36 40.29 -48.64
N LYS A 16 -5.57 40.81 -48.42
CA LYS A 16 -6.81 40.09 -48.07
C LYS A 16 -7.28 39.24 -49.25
N ASN A 17 -7.89 38.07 -48.98
CA ASN A 17 -9.22 37.70 -49.51
C ASN A 17 -9.72 36.35 -48.95
N GLY A 18 -10.94 36.36 -48.38
CA GLY A 18 -11.94 35.29 -48.55
C GLY A 18 -11.90 34.03 -47.66
N SER A 19 -12.41 34.11 -46.42
CA SER A 19 -13.26 33.09 -45.76
C SER A 19 -13.41 33.35 -44.25
N LYS A 20 -14.16 34.40 -43.88
CA LYS A 20 -14.53 34.69 -42.48
C LYS A 20 -16.06 34.79 -42.35
N GLY A 21 -16.78 33.78 -42.84
CA GLY A 21 -18.25 33.77 -42.86
C GLY A 21 -18.91 32.51 -42.28
N LYS A 22 -18.13 31.56 -41.74
CA LYS A 22 -18.65 30.30 -41.18
C LYS A 22 -18.37 30.06 -39.70
N VAL A 23 -17.60 30.94 -39.03
CA VAL A 23 -17.17 30.71 -37.64
C VAL A 23 -18.03 31.48 -36.61
N GLU A 24 -18.74 32.53 -37.02
CA GLU A 24 -19.57 33.33 -36.08
C GLU A 24 -21.03 32.86 -35.98
N LYS A 25 -21.48 31.97 -36.88
CA LYS A 25 -22.87 31.45 -36.89
C LYS A 25 -23.10 30.28 -35.92
N ILE A 26 -22.05 29.76 -35.27
CA ILE A 26 -22.14 28.65 -34.31
C ILE A 26 -22.21 29.17 -32.86
N MET A 27 -21.81 30.41 -32.59
CA MET A 27 -21.72 30.94 -31.22
C MET A 27 -23.04 31.49 -30.66
N ASP A 28 -24.02 31.85 -31.50
CA ASP A 28 -25.23 32.57 -31.03
C ASP A 28 -26.52 31.72 -30.92
N THR A 29 -26.44 30.39 -31.10
CA THR A 29 -27.66 29.54 -31.13
C THR A 29 -27.95 28.79 -29.81
N ILE A 30 -27.12 28.89 -28.78
CA ILE A 30 -27.30 28.08 -27.55
C ILE A 30 -27.26 28.92 -26.27
N ILE A 31 -28.02 30.02 -26.25
CA ILE A 31 -28.51 30.62 -25.00
C ILE A 31 -30.02 30.87 -25.14
N LYS A 32 -30.82 29.88 -24.71
CA LYS A 32 -32.19 30.08 -24.19
C LYS A 32 -32.67 28.81 -23.46
N LYS A 33 -32.58 28.83 -22.12
CA LYS A 33 -33.50 28.11 -21.20
C LYS A 33 -34.81 28.92 -21.12
N PRO A 34 -36.01 28.35 -20.78
CA PRO A 34 -36.20 27.58 -19.53
C PRO A 34 -37.26 26.44 -19.50
N THR A 35 -37.10 25.60 -18.47
CA THR A 35 -38.10 24.86 -17.66
C THR A 35 -39.15 23.94 -18.31
N THR A 36 -39.13 22.64 -17.97
CA THR A 36 -40.10 21.94 -17.08
C THR A 36 -39.59 20.54 -16.71
N LYS A 37 -39.85 20.12 -15.47
CA LYS A 37 -39.46 18.84 -14.85
C LYS A 37 -40.15 17.65 -15.53
N THR A 38 -39.41 16.58 -15.88
CA THR A 38 -39.89 15.19 -15.75
C THR A 38 -38.69 14.25 -15.54
N VAL A 39 -38.91 13.29 -14.65
CA VAL A 39 -38.01 12.27 -14.10
C VAL A 39 -37.43 11.34 -15.19
N VAL A 40 -36.15 10.94 -15.07
CA VAL A 40 -35.63 9.56 -15.08
C VAL A 40 -34.08 9.58 -15.16
N LYS A 41 -33.47 8.68 -14.38
CA LYS A 41 -32.04 8.43 -14.10
C LYS A 41 -31.10 8.55 -15.30
N GLU A 42 -29.98 9.25 -15.09
CA GLU A 42 -28.70 8.87 -15.71
C GLU A 42 -27.52 9.27 -14.82
N VAL A 43 -26.64 8.29 -14.65
CA VAL A 43 -25.44 8.30 -13.81
C VAL A 43 -24.47 9.34 -14.35
N THR A 44 -24.12 10.33 -13.52
CA THR A 44 -22.91 11.13 -13.73
C THR A 44 -22.06 10.99 -12.50
N GLU A 45 -20.99 10.23 -12.66
CA GLU A 45 -19.83 10.19 -11.79
C GLU A 45 -19.41 11.63 -11.50
N LYS A 46 -19.57 12.03 -10.23
CA LYS A 46 -19.00 13.26 -9.71
C LYS A 46 -17.98 12.90 -8.65
N GLU A 47 -16.80 13.45 -8.89
CA GLU A 47 -15.78 13.79 -7.92
C GLU A 47 -15.14 12.60 -7.20
N GLN A 48 -14.03 12.15 -7.78
CA GLN A 48 -12.96 11.49 -7.03
C GLN A 48 -12.50 12.45 -5.93
N ASP A 49 -13.11 12.32 -4.75
CA ASP A 49 -12.45 12.69 -3.51
C ASP A 49 -11.10 11.98 -3.50
N SER A 50 -10.03 12.77 -3.57
CA SER A 50 -8.66 12.27 -3.49
C SER A 50 -8.47 11.64 -2.11
N VAL A 51 -8.78 10.34 -2.01
CA VAL A 51 -8.53 9.56 -0.81
C VAL A 51 -7.05 9.73 -0.49
N PRO A 52 -6.69 10.25 0.70
CA PRO A 52 -5.30 10.46 1.06
C PRO A 52 -4.53 9.15 0.82
N LYS A 53 -3.36 9.21 0.18
CA LYS A 53 -2.50 8.02 -0.02
C LYS A 53 -2.28 7.24 1.28
N SER A 54 -2.30 7.95 2.42
CA SER A 54 -2.21 7.36 3.77
C SER A 54 -3.41 6.50 4.18
N THR A 55 -4.61 6.76 3.65
CA THR A 55 -5.82 5.99 3.94
C THR A 55 -5.81 4.66 3.19
N VAL A 56 -5.33 4.64 1.95
CA VAL A 56 -5.15 3.40 1.17
C VAL A 56 -4.09 2.53 1.82
N ILE A 57 -2.91 3.07 2.17
CA ILE A 57 -1.83 2.32 2.84
C ILE A 57 -2.28 1.77 4.21
N ARG A 58 -3.07 2.54 4.96
CA ARG A 58 -3.69 2.07 6.21
C ARG A 58 -4.62 0.90 6.00
N LYS A 59 -5.31 0.84 4.86
CA LYS A 59 -6.22 -0.25 4.52
C LYS A 59 -5.51 -1.58 4.31
N TYR A 60 -4.21 -1.58 3.98
CA TYR A 60 -3.43 -2.79 3.72
C TYR A 60 -2.47 -3.14 4.86
N ILE A 61 -1.52 -2.26 5.21
CA ILE A 61 -0.46 -2.61 6.19
C ILE A 61 -1.02 -2.62 7.62
N PHE A 62 -1.84 -1.63 7.94
CA PHE A 62 -2.41 -1.39 9.27
C PHE A 62 -3.87 -1.82 9.35
N SER A 63 -4.27 -2.79 8.52
CA SER A 63 -5.66 -3.22 8.46
C SER A 63 -6.13 -3.78 9.80
N ASN A 64 -7.40 -3.54 10.11
CA ASN A 64 -8.07 -4.21 11.22
C ASN A 64 -8.39 -5.68 10.87
N GLU A 65 -8.41 -6.01 9.58
CA GLU A 65 -8.70 -7.36 9.09
C GLU A 65 -7.44 -8.24 9.11
N ILE A 66 -7.63 -9.52 9.44
CA ILE A 66 -6.52 -10.49 9.47
C ILE A 66 -6.18 -10.95 8.07
N LEU A 67 -7.16 -11.21 7.22
CA LEU A 67 -6.96 -11.61 5.82
C LEU A 67 -7.25 -10.41 4.92
N ILE A 68 -6.40 -10.17 3.94
CA ILE A 68 -6.55 -9.07 2.97
C ILE A 68 -6.60 -9.65 1.55
N GLU A 69 -7.13 -8.89 0.60
CA GLU A 69 -7.12 -9.24 -0.83
C GLU A 69 -5.70 -9.63 -1.31
N GLY A 70 -5.61 -10.76 -2.01
CA GLY A 70 -4.36 -11.30 -2.55
C GLY A 70 -3.59 -12.24 -1.60
N GLU A 71 -4.05 -12.41 -0.36
CA GLU A 71 -3.50 -13.40 0.56
C GLU A 71 -4.22 -14.75 0.45
N ASN A 72 -3.49 -15.84 0.69
CA ASN A 72 -4.04 -17.19 0.66
C ASN A 72 -4.70 -17.53 2.00
N ILE A 73 -5.99 -17.88 1.95
CA ILE A 73 -6.75 -18.32 3.12
C ILE A 73 -6.32 -19.70 3.61
N ASP A 74 -5.85 -20.58 2.73
CA ASP A 74 -5.42 -21.93 3.07
C ASP A 74 -4.17 -21.87 3.96
N ASP A 75 -3.19 -21.03 3.61
CA ASP A 75 -1.98 -20.81 4.43
C ASP A 75 -2.30 -20.27 5.83
N LEU A 76 -3.35 -19.43 5.95
CA LEU A 76 -3.81 -18.91 7.23
C LEU A 76 -4.49 -20.01 8.05
N ASN A 77 -5.30 -20.86 7.42
CA ASN A 77 -5.94 -21.99 8.07
C ASN A 77 -4.93 -23.05 8.51
N ASP A 78 -3.90 -23.30 7.71
CA ASP A 78 -2.78 -24.18 8.07
C ASP A 78 -2.03 -23.63 9.29
N LEU A 79 -1.78 -22.32 9.31
CA LEU A 79 -1.18 -21.67 10.48
C LEU A 79 -2.04 -21.83 11.74
N ARG A 80 -3.37 -21.64 11.62
CA ARG A 80 -4.31 -21.88 12.72
C ARG A 80 -4.23 -23.33 13.20
N ALA A 81 -4.29 -24.29 12.29
CA ALA A 81 -4.23 -25.71 12.61
C ALA A 81 -2.93 -26.10 13.33
N ILE A 82 -1.79 -25.50 12.95
CA ILE A 82 -0.50 -25.70 13.63
C ILE A 82 -0.57 -25.18 15.07
N ILE A 83 -1.05 -23.95 15.26
CA ILE A 83 -1.16 -23.32 16.59
C ILE A 83 -2.16 -24.07 17.47
N ASP A 84 -3.31 -24.47 16.94
CA ASP A 84 -4.31 -25.25 17.68
C ASP A 84 -3.77 -26.63 18.07
N LYS A 85 -2.96 -27.26 17.21
CA LYS A 85 -2.32 -28.55 17.52
C LYS A 85 -1.26 -28.41 18.62
N GLU A 86 -0.47 -27.34 18.60
CA GLU A 86 0.60 -27.09 19.57
C GLU A 86 0.03 -26.70 20.93
N PHE A 87 -0.90 -25.75 20.95
CA PHE A 87 -1.43 -25.21 22.19
C PHE A 87 -2.69 -25.92 22.68
N LYS A 88 -3.44 -26.66 21.87
CA LYS A 88 -4.66 -27.38 22.29
C LYS A 88 -5.54 -26.54 23.21
N PRO A 89 -6.01 -25.37 22.76
CA PRO A 89 -6.85 -24.51 23.59
C PRO A 89 -8.13 -25.27 23.98
N SER A 90 -8.41 -25.40 25.28
CA SER A 90 -9.62 -26.10 25.75
C SER A 90 -10.77 -25.15 26.09
N ASN A 91 -10.44 -23.90 26.39
CA ASN A 91 -11.37 -22.90 26.90
C ASN A 91 -11.45 -21.71 25.93
N GLU A 92 -12.54 -20.94 25.96
CA GLU A 92 -12.71 -19.77 25.10
C GLU A 92 -11.60 -18.72 25.28
N ILE A 93 -11.13 -18.53 26.52
CA ILE A 93 -10.02 -17.63 26.81
C ILE A 93 -8.71 -18.10 26.16
N GLU A 94 -8.44 -19.41 26.19
CA GLU A 94 -7.26 -19.98 25.55
C GLU A 94 -7.36 -19.87 24.02
N SER A 95 -8.55 -20.12 23.46
CA SER A 95 -8.82 -19.97 22.02
C SER A 95 -8.64 -18.52 21.58
N PHE A 96 -9.11 -17.55 22.36
CA PHE A 96 -8.89 -16.13 22.09
C PHE A 96 -7.41 -15.75 22.02
N PHE A 97 -6.58 -16.24 22.96
CA PHE A 97 -5.14 -15.98 22.92
C PHE A 97 -4.44 -16.73 21.79
N ALA A 98 -4.88 -17.96 21.46
CA ALA A 98 -4.39 -18.69 20.30
C ALA A 98 -4.68 -17.93 18.98
N ASP A 99 -5.90 -17.42 18.80
CA ASP A 99 -6.27 -16.57 17.67
C ASP A 99 -5.44 -15.29 17.62
N ARG A 100 -5.16 -14.67 18.77
CA ARG A 100 -4.31 -13.48 18.85
C ARG A 100 -2.85 -13.78 18.45
N ILE A 101 -2.35 -14.97 18.78
CA ILE A 101 -1.03 -15.44 18.36
C ILE A 101 -1.01 -15.61 16.84
N VAL A 102 -1.98 -16.32 16.27
CA VAL A 102 -2.13 -16.50 14.81
C VAL A 102 -2.17 -15.15 14.10
N SER A 103 -3.02 -14.23 14.57
CA SER A 103 -3.13 -12.88 14.01
C SER A 103 -1.80 -12.13 14.06
N SER A 104 -1.06 -12.21 15.17
CA SER A 104 0.23 -11.54 15.30
C SER A 104 1.25 -12.12 14.32
N ILE A 105 1.36 -13.45 14.23
CA ILE A 105 2.28 -14.14 13.31
C ILE A 105 1.95 -13.78 11.86
N TRP A 106 0.67 -13.82 11.48
CA TRP A 106 0.24 -13.51 10.12
C TRP A 106 0.60 -12.07 9.73
N ARG A 107 0.31 -11.11 10.60
CA ARG A 107 0.65 -9.70 10.37
C ARG A 107 2.16 -9.47 10.33
N MET A 108 2.96 -10.20 11.13
CA MET A 108 4.43 -10.13 11.06
C MET A 108 4.97 -10.67 9.73
N LYS A 109 4.44 -11.80 9.23
CA LYS A 109 4.78 -12.31 7.88
C LYS A 109 4.45 -11.28 6.79
N ARG A 110 3.32 -10.59 6.92
CA ARG A 110 2.94 -9.50 6.01
C ARG A 110 3.93 -8.34 6.05
N CYS A 111 4.37 -7.91 7.25
CA CYS A 111 5.39 -6.85 7.38
C CYS A 111 6.65 -7.19 6.58
N LEU A 112 7.16 -8.42 6.70
CA LEU A 112 8.33 -8.90 5.95
C LEU A 112 8.09 -8.89 4.44
N ASN A 113 6.91 -9.30 3.99
CA ASN A 113 6.59 -9.30 2.56
C ASN A 113 6.50 -7.88 1.99
N ILE A 114 5.95 -6.94 2.76
CA ILE A 114 5.89 -5.53 2.34
C ILE A 114 7.28 -4.91 2.34
N GLU A 115 8.10 -5.18 3.36
CA GLU A 115 9.49 -4.74 3.41
C GLU A 115 10.26 -5.18 2.17
N LYS A 116 10.11 -6.46 1.79
CA LYS A 116 10.66 -7.01 0.55
C LYS A 116 10.19 -6.20 -0.67
N GLN A 117 8.89 -5.94 -0.80
CA GLN A 117 8.34 -5.18 -1.93
C GLN A 117 8.85 -3.73 -1.98
N ILE A 118 9.05 -3.08 -0.82
CA ILE A 118 9.62 -1.73 -0.76
C ILE A 118 11.07 -1.75 -1.27
N ILE A 119 11.86 -2.73 -0.84
CA ILE A 119 13.25 -2.88 -1.29
C ILE A 119 13.30 -3.19 -2.80
N GLU A 120 12.43 -4.07 -3.29
CA GLU A 120 12.32 -4.40 -4.72
C GLU A 120 11.89 -3.18 -5.54
N HIS A 121 10.89 -2.43 -5.10
CA HIS A 121 10.46 -1.20 -5.76
C HIS A 121 11.54 -0.10 -5.73
N ALA A 122 12.24 0.06 -4.61
CA ALA A 122 13.38 0.98 -4.53
C ALA A 122 14.48 0.56 -5.53
N SER A 123 14.77 -0.74 -5.64
CA SER A 123 15.82 -1.24 -6.55
C SER A 123 15.41 -1.37 -8.02
N SER A 124 14.11 -1.42 -8.35
CA SER A 124 13.63 -1.60 -9.74
C SER A 124 14.08 -0.46 -10.68
N GLY A 125 13.96 0.80 -10.23
CA GLY A 125 14.46 1.93 -11.01
C GLY A 125 15.99 1.96 -11.16
N ILE A 126 16.73 1.11 -10.43
CA ILE A 126 18.18 0.95 -10.59
C ILE A 126 18.49 -0.13 -11.64
N GLN A 127 17.60 -1.10 -11.81
CA GLN A 127 17.68 -2.14 -12.82
C GLN A 127 17.64 -1.58 -14.25
N GLU A 128 16.95 -0.46 -14.47
CA GLU A 128 16.99 0.29 -15.75
C GLU A 128 18.40 0.83 -16.06
N TYR A 129 19.18 1.22 -15.04
CA TYR A 129 20.58 1.61 -15.21
C TYR A 129 21.50 0.40 -15.44
N GLU A 130 21.16 -0.77 -14.89
CA GLU A 130 21.90 -2.03 -15.17
C GLU A 130 21.70 -2.47 -16.63
N GLN A 131 20.51 -2.25 -17.19
CA GLN A 131 20.17 -2.58 -18.58
C GLN A 131 20.74 -1.57 -19.59
N GLY A 132 21.34 -0.47 -19.13
CA GLY A 132 22.06 0.48 -19.98
C GLY A 132 21.16 1.41 -20.80
N PHE A 133 19.89 1.58 -20.42
CA PHE A 133 18.92 2.40 -21.18
C PHE A 133 19.25 3.90 -21.19
N PHE A 134 20.07 4.39 -20.25
CA PHE A 134 20.25 5.84 -20.02
C PHE A 134 21.70 6.35 -20.02
N THR A 135 22.73 5.50 -20.07
CA THR A 135 24.14 5.97 -19.99
C THR A 135 25.08 5.31 -21.00
N SER A 136 25.95 6.11 -21.61
CA SER A 136 26.99 5.68 -22.56
C SER A 136 28.11 4.84 -21.91
N LYS A 137 28.21 4.87 -20.57
CA LYS A 137 29.15 4.08 -19.77
C LYS A 137 28.38 3.20 -18.79
N LYS A 138 28.67 1.89 -18.77
CA LYS A 138 28.14 0.96 -17.77
C LYS A 138 28.72 1.31 -16.40
N ARG A 139 27.86 1.46 -15.39
CA ARG A 139 28.30 1.65 -14.00
C ARG A 139 29.00 0.39 -13.49
N THR A 140 29.96 0.57 -12.59
CA THR A 140 30.58 -0.56 -11.89
C THR A 140 29.60 -1.18 -10.90
N LYS A 141 29.83 -2.44 -10.51
CA LYS A 141 28.99 -3.15 -9.52
C LYS A 141 28.91 -2.37 -8.19
N ASN A 142 30.01 -1.75 -7.78
CA ASN A 142 30.08 -0.97 -6.54
C ASN A 142 29.22 0.31 -6.61
N GLU A 143 29.25 1.03 -7.74
CA GLU A 143 28.40 2.21 -7.95
C GLU A 143 26.91 1.85 -7.94
N LEU A 144 26.55 0.71 -8.54
CA LEU A 144 25.18 0.19 -8.52
C LEU A 144 24.71 -0.15 -7.10
N GLN A 145 25.56 -0.78 -6.29
CA GLN A 145 25.26 -1.07 -4.89
C GLN A 145 25.07 0.22 -4.07
N GLN A 146 25.90 1.23 -4.28
CA GLN A 146 25.78 2.52 -3.59
C GLN A 146 24.46 3.23 -3.95
N LEU A 147 24.05 3.20 -5.21
CA LEU A 147 22.77 3.76 -5.63
C LEU A 147 21.58 3.00 -5.04
N LYS A 148 21.67 1.67 -4.92
CA LYS A 148 20.64 0.85 -4.25
C LYS A 148 20.51 1.28 -2.80
N ALA A 149 21.63 1.47 -2.10
CA ALA A 149 21.62 1.94 -0.72
C ALA A 149 20.99 3.35 -0.59
N LEU A 150 21.36 4.30 -1.46
CA LEU A 150 20.80 5.65 -1.43
C LEU A 150 19.27 5.65 -1.63
N LYS A 151 18.77 4.85 -2.58
CA LYS A 151 17.33 4.78 -2.85
C LYS A 151 16.54 4.07 -1.76
N ILE A 152 17.16 3.10 -1.07
CA ILE A 152 16.57 2.52 0.16
C ILE A 152 16.52 3.57 1.28
N ILE A 153 17.53 4.44 1.39
CA ILE A 153 17.55 5.53 2.38
C ILE A 153 16.45 6.57 2.10
N GLU A 154 16.11 6.84 0.84
CA GLU A 154 14.97 7.71 0.48
C GLU A 154 13.63 7.16 1.02
N GLU A 155 13.49 5.83 1.07
CA GLU A 155 12.29 5.15 1.57
C GLU A 155 12.33 4.87 3.09
N LYS A 156 13.31 5.45 3.81
CA LYS A 156 13.52 5.23 5.25
C LYS A 156 12.27 5.50 6.09
N ASP A 157 11.48 6.51 5.75
CA ASP A 157 10.28 6.85 6.52
C ASP A 157 9.26 5.70 6.49
N LYS A 158 8.99 5.12 5.30
CA LYS A 158 8.09 3.97 5.15
C LYS A 158 8.63 2.74 5.88
N MET A 159 9.95 2.51 5.77
CA MET A 159 10.64 1.44 6.48
C MET A 159 10.47 1.59 8.01
N SER A 160 10.62 2.81 8.52
CA SER A 160 10.53 3.10 9.95
C SER A 160 9.13 2.84 10.51
N GLU A 161 8.07 3.10 9.74
CA GLU A 161 6.69 2.82 10.15
C GLU A 161 6.43 1.32 10.24
N ILE A 162 6.99 0.53 9.31
CA ILE A 162 6.91 -0.93 9.36
C ILE A 162 7.65 -1.48 10.57
N MET A 163 8.87 -1.01 10.85
CA MET A 163 9.64 -1.44 12.02
C MET A 163 8.92 -1.15 13.34
N LYS A 164 8.29 0.03 13.48
CA LYS A 164 7.49 0.37 14.67
C LYS A 164 6.29 -0.58 14.82
N TYR A 165 5.63 -0.90 13.71
CA TYR A 165 4.49 -1.81 13.71
C TYR A 165 4.89 -3.24 14.04
N GLU A 166 5.97 -3.73 13.46
CA GLU A 166 6.59 -5.01 13.79
C GLU A 166 6.91 -5.11 15.28
N SER A 167 7.58 -4.09 15.84
CA SER A 167 7.88 -4.04 17.28
C SER A 167 6.61 -4.10 18.14
N SER A 168 5.53 -3.45 17.71
CA SER A 168 4.22 -3.51 18.38
C SER A 168 3.57 -4.90 18.27
N LEU A 169 3.65 -5.54 17.10
CA LEU A 169 3.13 -6.89 16.88
C LEU A 169 3.92 -7.93 17.67
N GLU A 170 5.24 -7.81 17.73
CA GLU A 170 6.12 -8.68 18.50
C GLU A 170 5.78 -8.60 19.99
N ARG A 171 5.59 -7.39 20.51
CA ARG A 171 5.11 -7.19 21.89
C ARG A 171 3.75 -7.86 22.11
N GLN A 172 2.81 -7.71 21.17
CA GLN A 172 1.48 -8.34 21.28
C GLN A 172 1.57 -9.87 21.24
N PHE A 173 2.45 -10.42 20.41
CA PHE A 173 2.74 -11.85 20.33
C PHE A 173 3.26 -12.38 21.67
N TYR A 174 4.28 -11.76 22.26
CA TYR A 174 4.83 -12.18 23.55
C TYR A 174 3.81 -12.05 24.69
N LEU A 175 2.99 -11.00 24.69
CA LEU A 175 1.92 -10.85 25.66
C LEU A 175 0.87 -11.96 25.51
N ALA A 176 0.42 -12.26 24.29
CA ALA A 176 -0.54 -13.33 24.04
C ALA A 176 0.00 -14.70 24.47
N LEU A 177 1.28 -15.00 24.19
CA LEU A 177 1.93 -16.22 24.67
C LEU A 177 1.99 -16.30 26.20
N ARG A 178 2.35 -15.19 26.85
CA ARG A 178 2.41 -15.12 28.31
C ARG A 178 1.03 -15.36 28.93
N GLU A 179 0.01 -14.70 28.42
CA GLU A 179 -1.35 -14.83 28.96
C GLU A 179 -1.96 -16.20 28.67
N LEU A 180 -1.70 -16.79 27.50
CA LEU A 180 -2.10 -18.17 27.22
C LEU A 180 -1.48 -19.15 28.23
N ARG A 181 -0.20 -18.96 28.56
CA ARG A 181 0.47 -19.77 29.59
C ARG A 181 -0.13 -19.56 30.98
N ASN A 182 -0.55 -18.35 31.31
CA ASN A 182 -1.21 -18.04 32.57
C ASN A 182 -2.60 -18.70 32.65
N ALA A 183 -3.40 -18.59 31.58
CA ALA A 183 -4.73 -19.21 31.49
C ALA A 183 -4.66 -20.72 31.74
N LYS A 184 -3.76 -21.42 31.05
CA LYS A 184 -3.51 -22.86 31.26
C LYS A 184 -3.16 -23.23 32.70
N ARG A 185 -2.37 -22.39 33.37
CA ARG A 185 -1.99 -22.61 34.78
C ARG A 185 -3.16 -22.42 35.72
N ILE A 186 -4.08 -21.51 35.41
CA ILE A 186 -5.29 -21.29 36.19
C ILE A 186 -6.23 -22.48 35.99
N ASP A 187 -6.42 -22.94 34.76
CA ASP A 187 -7.31 -24.05 34.43
C ASP A 187 -6.84 -25.36 35.06
N THR A 188 -5.54 -25.67 35.00
CA THR A 188 -4.96 -26.83 35.70
C THR A 188 -5.12 -26.79 37.23
N LYS A 189 -5.09 -25.60 37.84
CA LYS A 189 -5.36 -25.44 39.28
C LYS A 189 -6.85 -25.61 39.61
N GLN A 190 -7.75 -25.20 38.72
CA GLN A 190 -9.18 -25.38 38.92
C GLN A 190 -9.58 -26.85 38.80
N THR A 191 -9.10 -27.55 37.76
CA THR A 191 -9.39 -28.97 37.56
C THR A 191 -8.92 -29.83 38.74
N THR A 192 -7.72 -29.57 39.26
CA THR A 192 -7.18 -30.28 40.44
C THR A 192 -7.96 -29.99 41.74
N LYS A 193 -8.47 -28.77 41.93
CA LYS A 193 -9.32 -28.42 43.08
C LYS A 193 -10.69 -29.11 43.01
N THR A 194 -11.30 -29.17 41.83
CA THR A 194 -12.59 -29.83 41.63
C THR A 194 -12.49 -31.33 41.91
N GLN A 195 -11.44 -32.00 41.41
CA GLN A 195 -11.20 -33.43 41.66
C GLN A 195 -11.00 -33.78 43.15
N LYS A 196 -10.42 -32.86 43.94
CA LYS A 196 -10.25 -33.04 45.39
C LYS A 196 -11.53 -32.83 46.20
N LYS A 197 -12.54 -32.13 45.67
CA LYS A 197 -13.84 -31.92 46.34
C LYS A 197 -14.83 -33.05 46.07
N THR A 198 -14.64 -33.81 44.99
CA THR A 198 -15.47 -34.95 44.60
C THR A 198 -14.98 -36.29 45.17
N LYS A 199 -13.86 -36.30 45.89
CA LYS A 199 -13.36 -37.43 46.69
C LYS A 199 -13.57 -37.13 48.16
#